data_AF-A0A4R0JD11-F1
#
_entry.id   AF-A0A4R0JD11-F1
#
_cell.length_a   1.000
_cell.length_b   1.000
_cell.length_c   1.000
_cell.angle_alpha   90.00
_cell.angle_beta   90.00
_cell.angle_gamma   90.00
#
_symmetry.space_group_name_H-M   'P 1'
#
loop_
_entity.id
_entity.type
_entity.pdbx_description
1 polymer ?
#
loop_
_entity_poly.entity_id
_entity_poly.type
_entity_poly.pdbx_seq_one_letter_code
_entity_poly.pdbx_strand_id
1 'polypeptide(L)'
;MAEGAVVDPLDELDAQVARLRVVADELREARGKPVLEGNQVELIEDGPTLLRTYEEMQRSCTTQVRALDRPPYSTPPASQQKLELDRLADGLVYRAIYGFEVFESEEVMAVLPELRAAGEVSRVLPQMPMKMVLGDDNMALVALTKRAPAESNLMIRSSGLLDGLIAMFEMLWGLAVPMPELEANGDVAELRAPDRDILILLAGGATDDMISRRLRISPRTTQRRVRALMDVLGAQTRFQAGVQAARRRWI
;
A
#
# COMPACT_ATOMS: atom_id res chain seq x y z
N MET A 1 -32.36 57.15 -28.91
CA MET A 1 -31.00 56.97 -28.38
C MET A 1 -31.12 55.90 -27.30
N ALA A 2 -30.77 54.66 -27.62
CA ALA A 2 -30.95 53.51 -26.73
C ALA A 2 -29.75 53.43 -25.78
N GLU A 3 -30.03 53.56 -24.49
CA GLU A 3 -29.05 53.50 -23.41
C GLU A 3 -28.82 52.03 -23.07
N GLY A 4 -27.69 51.48 -23.49
CA GLY A 4 -27.31 50.09 -23.23
C GLY A 4 -27.00 49.92 -21.75
N ALA A 5 -27.83 49.13 -21.05
CA ALA A 5 -27.57 48.73 -19.68
C ALA A 5 -26.24 47.98 -19.62
N VAL A 6 -25.24 48.59 -18.97
CA VAL A 6 -23.97 47.94 -18.67
C VAL A 6 -24.26 46.92 -17.56
N VAL A 7 -24.28 45.64 -17.93
CA VAL A 7 -24.43 44.53 -16.99
C VAL A 7 -23.17 44.49 -16.12
N ASP A 8 -23.35 44.42 -14.80
CA ASP A 8 -22.23 44.29 -13.86
C ASP A 8 -21.51 42.95 -14.13
N PRO A 9 -20.18 42.97 -14.36
CA PRO A 9 -19.39 41.74 -14.52
C PRO A 9 -19.57 40.72 -13.38
N LEU A 10 -19.92 41.17 -12.17
CA LEU A 10 -20.22 40.29 -11.04
C LEU A 10 -21.58 39.59 -11.19
N ASP A 11 -22.61 40.30 -11.65
CA ASP A 11 -23.93 39.72 -11.93
C ASP A 11 -23.85 38.69 -13.06
N GLU A 12 -23.01 38.95 -14.06
CA GLU A 12 -22.79 38.03 -15.18
C GLU A 12 -22.06 36.75 -14.73
N LEU A 13 -21.08 36.89 -13.82
CA LEU A 13 -20.36 35.76 -13.22
C LEU A 13 -21.27 34.92 -12.32
N ASP A 14 -22.09 35.55 -11.47
CA ASP A 14 -23.05 34.86 -10.61
C ASP A 14 -24.09 34.10 -11.43
N ALA A 15 -24.55 34.69 -12.53
CA ALA A 15 -25.45 34.03 -13.47
C ALA A 15 -24.78 32.83 -14.17
N GLN A 16 -23.48 32.92 -14.49
CA GLN A 16 -22.72 31.79 -15.04
C GLN A 16 -22.54 30.66 -14.01
N VAL A 17 -22.20 30.98 -12.77
CA VAL A 17 -22.07 30.00 -11.68
C VAL A 17 -23.39 29.30 -11.40
N ALA A 18 -24.50 30.04 -11.38
CA ALA A 18 -25.83 29.46 -11.19
C ALA A 18 -26.18 28.47 -12.32
N ARG A 19 -25.89 28.80 -13.59
CA ARG A 19 -26.10 27.88 -14.72
C ARG A 19 -25.24 26.63 -14.62
N LEU A 20 -23.98 26.76 -14.22
CA LEU A 20 -23.08 25.60 -14.04
C LEU A 20 -23.57 24.67 -12.93
N ARG A 21 -24.14 25.21 -11.85
CA ARG A 21 -24.73 24.40 -10.76
C ARG A 21 -25.91 23.56 -11.25
N VAL A 22 -26.83 24.15 -12.02
CA VAL A 22 -27.98 23.43 -12.58
C VAL A 22 -27.54 22.27 -13.47
N VAL A 23 -26.60 22.52 -14.39
CA VAL A 23 -26.07 21.45 -15.27
C VAL A 23 -25.35 20.36 -14.46
N ALA A 24 -24.62 20.74 -13.41
CA ALA A 24 -23.98 19.78 -12.52
C ALA A 24 -25.00 18.91 -11.77
N ASP A 25 -26.13 19.49 -11.35
CA ASP A 25 -27.19 18.77 -10.64
C ASP A 25 -27.97 17.84 -11.58
N GLU A 26 -28.26 18.25 -12.82
CA GLU A 26 -28.86 17.38 -13.85
C GLU A 26 -27.95 16.18 -14.17
N LEU A 27 -26.64 16.40 -14.28
CA LEU A 27 -25.67 15.32 -14.47
C LEU A 27 -25.55 14.39 -13.26
N ARG A 28 -25.76 14.91 -12.03
CA ARG A 28 -25.80 14.11 -10.79
C ARG A 28 -27.06 13.23 -10.76
N GLU A 29 -28.23 13.78 -11.06
CA GLU A 29 -29.48 13.00 -11.10
C GLU A 29 -29.42 11.89 -12.15
N ALA A 30 -28.84 12.15 -13.32
CA ALA A 30 -28.65 11.15 -14.37
C ALA A 30 -27.68 10.02 -13.99
N ARG A 31 -26.78 10.24 -13.02
CA ARG A 31 -25.84 9.25 -12.48
C ARG A 31 -26.37 8.48 -11.26
N GLY A 32 -27.60 8.77 -10.81
CA GLY A 32 -28.22 8.20 -9.63
C GLY A 32 -28.04 9.08 -8.38
N LYS A 33 -28.89 8.89 -7.37
CA LYS A 33 -28.77 9.61 -6.09
C LYS A 33 -27.43 9.26 -5.44
N PRO A 34 -26.66 10.23 -4.92
CA PRO A 34 -25.46 9.93 -4.14
C PRO A 34 -25.88 9.03 -2.97
N VAL A 35 -25.29 7.84 -2.89
CA VAL A 35 -25.54 6.85 -1.82
C VAL A 35 -24.89 7.31 -0.50
N LEU A 36 -23.95 8.25 -0.59
CA LEU A 36 -23.18 8.80 0.51
C LEU A 36 -23.60 10.25 0.75
N GLU A 37 -24.08 10.57 1.95
CA GLU A 37 -24.37 11.94 2.39
C GLU A 37 -23.12 12.55 3.04
N GLY A 38 -22.72 13.76 2.61
CA GLY A 38 -21.53 14.46 3.11
C GLY A 38 -20.21 14.09 2.42
N ASN A 39 -19.10 14.69 2.87
CA ASN A 39 -17.72 14.48 2.36
C ASN A 39 -17.15 13.08 2.72
N GLN A 40 -17.93 12.01 2.52
CA GLN A 40 -17.51 10.65 2.85
C GLN A 40 -16.48 10.09 1.87
N VAL A 41 -16.44 10.59 0.64
CA VAL A 41 -15.39 10.28 -0.34
C VAL A 41 -14.92 11.59 -0.96
N GLU A 42 -13.63 11.86 -0.89
CA GLU A 42 -12.98 13.06 -1.43
C GLU A 42 -11.84 12.64 -2.36
N LEU A 43 -11.75 13.28 -3.51
CA LEU A 43 -10.67 13.07 -4.48
C LEU A 43 -9.53 14.05 -4.19
N ILE A 44 -8.32 13.52 -4.07
CA ILE A 44 -7.07 14.27 -3.95
C ILE A 44 -6.29 14.06 -5.23
N GLU A 45 -5.93 15.13 -5.93
CA GLU A 45 -5.34 15.07 -7.28
C GLU A 45 -3.88 15.55 -7.33
N ASP A 46 -3.28 15.90 -6.19
CA ASP A 46 -1.90 16.39 -6.11
C ASP A 46 -1.10 15.76 -4.96
N GLY A 47 0.17 15.46 -5.23
CA GLY A 47 1.12 14.90 -4.27
C GLY A 47 1.30 15.69 -2.96
N PRO A 48 1.43 17.04 -2.98
CA PRO A 48 1.54 17.83 -1.75
C PRO A 48 0.32 17.71 -0.82
N THR A 49 -0.90 17.76 -1.36
CA THR A 49 -2.12 17.55 -0.58
C THR A 49 -2.23 16.11 -0.09
N LEU A 50 -1.84 15.14 -0.91
CA LEU A 50 -1.77 13.74 -0.52
C LEU A 50 -0.86 13.54 0.70
N LEU A 51 0.35 14.11 0.66
CA LEU A 51 1.35 13.99 1.72
C LEU A 51 0.83 14.59 3.03
N ARG A 52 0.31 15.83 3.00
CA ARG A 52 -0.27 16.48 4.19
C ARG A 52 -1.43 15.68 4.74
N THR A 53 -2.32 15.20 3.87
CA THR A 53 -3.48 14.41 4.27
C THR A 53 -3.05 13.09 4.93
N TYR A 54 -2.02 12.44 4.41
CA TYR A 54 -1.48 11.21 4.99
C TYR A 54 -0.82 11.45 6.35
N GLU A 55 -0.05 12.54 6.50
CA GLU A 55 0.54 12.93 7.78
C GLU A 55 -0.53 13.28 8.83
N GLU A 56 -1.55 14.04 8.44
CA GLU A 56 -2.68 14.40 9.31
C GLU A 56 -3.47 13.16 9.74
N MET A 57 -3.71 12.22 8.82
CA MET A 57 -4.31 10.92 9.13
C MET A 57 -3.51 10.21 10.23
N GLN A 58 -2.20 10.00 10.04
CA GLN A 58 -1.36 9.28 11.01
C GLN A 58 -1.31 9.98 12.37
N ARG A 59 -1.27 11.32 12.40
CA ARG A 59 -1.31 12.11 13.63
C ARG A 59 -2.64 12.01 14.37
N SER A 60 -3.75 11.90 13.64
CA SER A 60 -5.09 11.79 14.21
C SER A 60 -5.46 10.39 14.71
N CYS A 61 -4.75 9.35 14.25
CA CYS A 61 -5.01 7.96 14.64
C CYS A 61 -4.68 7.75 16.12
N THR A 62 -5.54 7.02 16.82
CA THR A 62 -5.41 6.77 18.27
C THR A 62 -5.24 5.30 18.62
N THR A 63 -5.60 4.39 17.70
CA THR A 63 -5.58 2.95 17.94
C THR A 63 -4.62 2.22 17.01
N GLN A 64 -4.71 2.46 15.70
CA GLN A 64 -3.90 1.74 14.72
C GLN A 64 -3.82 2.43 13.36
N VAL A 65 -2.75 2.11 12.64
CA VAL A 65 -2.61 2.36 11.21
C VAL A 65 -2.40 1.02 10.51
N ARG A 66 -3.12 0.82 9.40
CA ARG A 66 -3.04 -0.40 8.59
C ARG A 66 -2.72 -0.06 7.15
N ALA A 67 -1.63 -0.59 6.61
CA ALA A 67 -1.17 -0.24 5.28
C ALA A 67 -1.13 -1.45 4.34
N LEU A 68 -1.67 -1.30 3.14
CA LEU A 68 -1.32 -2.08 1.95
C LEU A 68 -0.33 -1.25 1.15
N ASP A 69 0.96 -1.47 1.38
CA ASP A 69 2.00 -0.62 0.82
C ASP A 69 2.72 -1.28 -0.36
N ARG A 70 2.90 -0.50 -1.42
CA ARG A 70 3.60 -0.91 -2.64
C ARG A 70 4.03 0.31 -3.45
N PRO A 71 5.09 0.21 -4.27
CA PRO A 71 5.42 1.25 -5.24
C PRO A 71 4.32 1.39 -6.32
N PRO A 72 4.24 2.55 -7.02
CA PRO A 72 5.13 3.71 -6.89
C PRO A 72 4.88 4.54 -5.62
N TYR A 73 5.92 5.23 -5.16
CA TYR A 73 5.85 6.18 -4.04
C TYR A 73 5.92 7.61 -4.60
N SER A 74 4.99 8.47 -4.19
CA SER A 74 4.99 9.89 -4.56
C SER A 74 6.08 10.68 -3.83
N THR A 75 6.52 10.18 -2.67
CA THR A 75 7.62 10.73 -1.87
C THR A 75 8.56 9.62 -1.44
N PRO A 76 9.84 9.90 -1.16
CA PRO A 76 10.76 8.91 -0.61
C PRO A 76 10.18 8.26 0.67
N PRO A 77 10.26 6.93 0.85
CA PRO A 77 9.80 6.25 2.06
C PRO A 77 10.36 6.87 3.36
N ALA A 78 11.63 7.29 3.34
CA ALA A 78 12.30 7.95 4.46
C ALA A 78 11.62 9.26 4.90
N SER A 79 10.85 9.92 4.04
CA SER A 79 10.16 11.17 4.38
C SER A 79 9.07 10.99 5.44
N GLN A 80 8.50 9.79 5.57
CA GLN A 80 7.43 9.49 6.53
C GLN A 80 7.91 8.67 7.73
N GLN A 81 9.11 8.07 7.62
CA GLN A 81 9.67 7.17 8.61
C GLN A 81 9.73 7.78 10.01
N LYS A 82 10.17 9.04 10.15
CA LYS A 82 10.24 9.70 11.45
C LYS A 82 8.88 9.80 12.13
N LEU A 83 7.84 10.18 11.39
CA LEU A 83 6.49 10.30 11.94
C LEU A 83 6.00 8.94 12.43
N GLU A 84 6.17 7.89 11.62
CA GLU A 84 5.77 6.53 11.98
C GLU A 84 6.50 6.03 13.24
N LEU A 85 7.82 6.24 13.33
CA LEU A 85 8.61 5.92 14.53
C LEU A 85 8.12 6.67 15.78
N ASP A 86 7.81 7.97 15.65
CA ASP A 86 7.25 8.76 16.75
C ASP A 86 5.90 8.18 17.20
N ARG A 87 5.02 7.79 16.26
CA ARG A 87 3.70 7.19 16.59
C ARG A 87 3.81 5.78 17.18
N LEU A 88 4.74 4.96 16.70
CA LEU A 88 5.05 3.65 17.29
C LEU A 88 5.55 3.80 18.74
N ALA A 89 6.42 4.77 18.99
CA ALA A 89 6.91 5.08 20.34
C ALA A 89 5.80 5.57 21.27
N ASP A 90 4.79 6.28 20.74
CA ASP A 90 3.57 6.66 21.46
C ASP A 90 2.62 5.47 21.72
N GLY A 91 2.93 4.27 21.23
CA GLY A 91 2.15 3.05 21.43
C GLY A 91 1.06 2.79 20.38
N LEU A 92 1.06 3.53 19.27
CA LEU A 92 0.14 3.28 18.15
C LEU A 92 0.51 1.98 17.44
N VAL A 93 -0.48 1.15 17.12
CA VAL A 93 -0.23 -0.13 16.43
C VAL A 93 -0.12 0.08 14.92
N TYR A 94 1.03 -0.28 14.34
CA TYR A 94 1.18 -0.34 12.88
C TYR A 94 1.15 -1.79 12.36
N ARG A 95 0.30 -2.02 11.37
CA ARG A 95 0.21 -3.29 10.63
C ARG A 95 0.37 -3.02 9.13
N ALA A 96 1.51 -3.40 8.56
CA ALA A 96 1.79 -3.19 7.15
C ALA A 96 1.84 -4.51 6.38
N ILE A 97 1.14 -4.58 5.26
CA ILE A 97 1.30 -5.62 4.25
C ILE A 97 1.99 -4.97 3.06
N TYR A 98 3.20 -5.44 2.78
CA TYR A 98 3.98 -4.96 1.65
C TYR A 98 3.74 -5.84 0.42
N GLY A 99 3.59 -5.19 -0.73
CA GLY A 99 3.67 -5.85 -2.04
C GLY A 99 5.08 -6.39 -2.27
N PHE A 100 5.23 -7.44 -3.05
CA PHE A 100 6.54 -8.05 -3.30
C PHE A 100 7.56 -7.08 -3.91
N GLU A 101 7.10 -6.07 -4.63
CA GLU A 101 7.93 -5.07 -5.29
C GLU A 101 8.83 -4.29 -4.30
N VAL A 102 8.54 -4.31 -2.99
CA VAL A 102 9.40 -3.65 -1.99
C VAL A 102 10.81 -4.21 -1.91
N PHE A 103 11.00 -5.50 -2.23
CA PHE A 103 12.33 -6.12 -2.23
C PHE A 103 13.23 -5.61 -3.37
N GLU A 104 12.64 -4.92 -4.36
CA GLU A 104 13.36 -4.26 -5.44
C GLU A 104 13.75 -2.82 -5.10
N SER A 105 13.16 -2.25 -4.03
CA SER A 105 13.38 -0.86 -3.63
C SER A 105 14.42 -0.76 -2.51
N GLU A 106 15.62 -0.27 -2.84
CA GLU A 106 16.66 0.00 -1.83
C GLU A 106 16.20 1.00 -0.76
N GLU A 107 15.40 2.00 -1.14
CA GLU A 107 14.87 3.01 -0.22
C GLU A 107 13.92 2.41 0.82
N VAL A 108 13.01 1.53 0.41
CA VAL A 108 12.09 0.85 1.35
C VAL A 108 12.87 -0.10 2.25
N MET A 109 13.79 -0.87 1.67
CA MET A 109 14.60 -1.84 2.41
C MET A 109 15.54 -1.18 3.44
N ALA A 110 15.88 0.10 3.25
CA ALA A 110 16.68 0.87 4.20
C ALA A 110 15.89 1.28 5.45
N VAL A 111 14.58 1.54 5.35
CA VAL A 111 13.76 2.04 6.47
C VAL A 111 13.07 0.93 7.26
N LEU A 112 12.72 -0.19 6.60
CA LEU A 112 11.99 -1.31 7.19
C LEU A 112 12.62 -1.89 8.46
N PRO A 113 13.95 -2.09 8.58
CA PRO A 113 14.54 -2.69 9.77
C PRO A 113 14.26 -1.87 11.04
N GLU A 114 14.33 -0.54 10.94
CA GLU A 114 14.10 0.36 12.08
C GLU A 114 12.64 0.39 12.49
N LEU A 115 11.72 0.46 11.52
CA LEU A 115 10.27 0.42 11.78
C LEU A 115 9.84 -0.87 12.47
N ARG A 116 10.36 -2.02 12.00
CA ARG A 116 10.13 -3.33 12.63
C ARG A 116 10.68 -3.40 14.04
N ALA A 117 11.90 -2.89 14.25
CA ALA A 117 12.51 -2.83 15.58
C ALA A 117 11.70 -1.94 16.55
N ALA A 118 11.05 -0.90 16.04
CA ALA A 118 10.15 -0.03 16.80
C ALA A 118 8.77 -0.65 17.07
N GLY A 119 8.45 -1.82 16.50
CA GLY A 119 7.23 -2.58 16.79
C GLY A 119 6.22 -2.66 15.65
N GLU A 120 6.55 -2.16 14.46
CA GLU A 120 5.72 -2.36 13.26
C GLU A 120 5.59 -3.86 12.96
N VAL A 121 4.36 -4.33 12.75
CA VAL A 121 4.11 -5.70 12.31
C VAL A 121 4.04 -5.74 10.79
N SER A 122 5.11 -6.21 10.16
CA SER A 122 5.22 -6.30 8.70
C SER A 122 4.88 -7.69 8.17
N ARG A 123 4.08 -7.74 7.11
CA ARG A 123 3.77 -8.94 6.31
C ARG A 123 3.99 -8.69 4.82
N VAL A 124 4.03 -9.75 4.02
CA VAL A 124 4.22 -9.69 2.57
C VAL A 124 3.11 -10.42 1.85
N LEU A 125 2.67 -9.86 0.72
CA LEU A 125 1.76 -10.50 -0.21
C LEU A 125 2.32 -10.45 -1.65
N PRO A 126 2.34 -11.58 -2.39
CA PRO A 126 2.89 -11.60 -3.76
C PRO A 126 2.14 -10.73 -4.77
N GLN A 127 0.82 -10.59 -4.60
CA GLN A 127 -0.04 -9.84 -5.51
C GLN A 127 -0.99 -8.96 -4.70
N MET A 128 -0.68 -7.67 -4.65
CA MET A 128 -1.49 -6.68 -3.94
C MET A 128 -2.57 -6.12 -4.87
N PRO A 129 -3.85 -6.06 -4.46
CA PRO A 129 -4.92 -5.55 -5.32
C PRO A 129 -4.85 -4.03 -5.52
N MET A 130 -4.30 -3.29 -4.55
CA MET A 130 -4.26 -1.82 -4.53
C MET A 130 -3.24 -1.30 -3.50
N LYS A 131 -2.97 0.01 -3.52
CA LYS A 131 -2.24 0.71 -2.46
C LYS A 131 -3.24 1.46 -1.60
N MET A 132 -3.18 1.28 -0.28
CA MET A 132 -4.16 1.82 0.65
C MET A 132 -3.57 1.98 2.05
N VAL A 133 -4.01 3.00 2.78
CA VAL A 133 -3.78 3.11 4.24
C VAL A 133 -5.11 3.35 4.94
N LEU A 134 -5.33 2.66 6.06
CA LEU A 134 -6.47 2.85 6.96
C LEU A 134 -5.96 3.47 8.25
N GLY A 135 -6.64 4.52 8.71
CA GLY A 135 -6.42 5.14 10.01
C GLY A 135 -7.58 4.82 10.94
N ASP A 136 -7.29 4.17 12.07
CA ASP A 136 -8.29 3.60 12.97
C ASP A 136 -9.37 2.86 12.16
N ASP A 137 -10.65 2.98 12.54
CA ASP A 137 -11.80 2.45 11.79
C ASP A 137 -12.66 3.57 11.17
N ASN A 138 -12.09 4.77 10.95
CA ASN A 138 -12.86 5.95 10.52
C ASN A 138 -12.35 6.64 9.25
N MET A 139 -11.18 6.27 8.74
CA MET A 139 -10.66 6.84 7.50
C MET A 139 -9.78 5.88 6.70
N ALA A 140 -9.78 6.06 5.39
CA ALA A 140 -8.89 5.38 4.46
C ALA A 140 -8.38 6.33 3.38
N LEU A 141 -7.16 6.10 2.93
CA LEU A 141 -6.55 6.77 1.79
C LEU A 141 -6.20 5.71 0.76
N VAL A 142 -6.76 5.82 -0.44
CA VAL A 142 -6.70 4.79 -1.48
C VAL A 142 -6.11 5.37 -2.76
N ALA A 143 -5.03 4.76 -3.28
CA ALA A 143 -4.43 5.21 -4.53
C ALA A 143 -5.21 4.72 -5.76
N LEU A 144 -5.55 5.64 -6.67
CA LEU A 144 -6.18 5.33 -7.95
C LEU A 144 -5.10 5.02 -9.00
N THR A 145 -4.78 3.74 -9.15
CA THR A 145 -3.68 3.30 -10.03
C THR A 145 -4.08 3.02 -11.48
N LYS A 146 -5.39 3.00 -11.79
CA LYS A 146 -5.90 2.76 -13.16
C LYS A 146 -6.81 3.90 -13.60
N ARG A 147 -6.52 4.51 -14.75
CA ARG A 147 -7.31 5.55 -15.45
C ARG A 147 -7.40 6.93 -14.78
N ALA A 148 -6.65 7.19 -13.72
CA ALA A 148 -6.56 8.51 -13.10
C ALA A 148 -5.24 9.21 -13.47
N PRO A 149 -5.16 10.55 -13.40
CA PRO A 149 -3.89 11.28 -13.40
C PRO A 149 -2.87 10.62 -12.46
N ALA A 150 -1.58 10.72 -12.80
CA ALA A 150 -0.53 10.34 -11.86
C ALA A 150 -0.81 11.07 -10.54
N GLU A 151 -0.88 10.32 -9.43
CA GLU A 151 -1.10 10.83 -8.06
C GLU A 151 -2.54 11.07 -7.58
N SER A 152 -3.58 10.62 -8.31
CA SER A 152 -4.94 10.70 -7.77
C SER A 152 -5.21 9.66 -6.66
N ASN A 153 -5.78 10.12 -5.55
CA ASN A 153 -6.12 9.30 -4.39
C ASN A 153 -7.53 9.62 -3.89
N LEU A 154 -8.19 8.66 -3.25
CA LEU A 154 -9.46 8.86 -2.56
C LEU A 154 -9.23 8.87 -1.06
N MET A 155 -9.65 9.94 -0.38
CA MET A 155 -9.90 9.95 1.06
C MET A 155 -11.32 9.46 1.29
N ILE A 156 -11.47 8.41 2.09
CA ILE A 156 -12.75 7.78 2.41
C ILE A 156 -12.95 7.87 3.92
N ARG A 157 -14.06 8.43 4.36
CA ARG A 157 -14.46 8.53 5.78
C ARG A 157 -15.44 7.40 6.13
N SER A 158 -15.84 7.34 7.41
CA SER A 158 -16.79 6.35 7.94
C SER A 158 -18.03 6.18 7.04
N SER A 159 -18.16 4.99 6.49
CA SER A 159 -19.20 4.59 5.53
C SER A 159 -19.15 3.07 5.35
N GLY A 160 -20.21 2.46 4.79
CA GLY A 160 -20.18 1.02 4.46
C GLY A 160 -19.10 0.64 3.45
N LEU A 161 -18.61 1.61 2.66
CA LEU A 161 -17.43 1.41 1.80
C LEU A 161 -16.16 1.22 2.63
N LEU A 162 -15.96 2.05 3.67
CA LEU A 162 -14.83 1.90 4.58
C LEU A 162 -14.88 0.55 5.30
N ASP A 163 -16.05 0.13 5.78
CA ASP A 163 -16.23 -1.18 6.43
C ASP A 163 -15.79 -2.33 5.52
N GLY A 164 -16.13 -2.25 4.22
CA GLY A 164 -15.69 -3.20 3.21
C GLY A 164 -14.17 -3.20 3.00
N LEU A 165 -13.52 -2.02 2.99
CA LEU A 165 -12.07 -1.89 2.86
C LEU A 165 -11.33 -2.43 4.09
N ILE A 166 -11.86 -2.19 5.28
CA ILE A 166 -11.36 -2.77 6.53
C ILE A 166 -11.44 -4.30 6.48
N ALA A 167 -12.60 -4.85 6.13
CA ALA A 167 -12.78 -6.29 6.01
C ALA A 167 -11.82 -6.91 4.98
N MET A 168 -11.61 -6.26 3.85
CA MET A 168 -10.63 -6.67 2.84
C MET A 168 -9.21 -6.69 3.40
N PHE A 169 -8.79 -5.65 4.13
CA PHE A 169 -7.48 -5.64 4.78
C PHE A 169 -7.32 -6.83 5.72
N GLU A 170 -8.28 -7.10 6.61
CA GLU A 170 -8.17 -8.21 7.58
C GLU A 170 -8.11 -9.57 6.88
N MET A 171 -8.84 -9.76 5.77
CA MET A 171 -8.72 -10.97 4.95
C MET A 171 -7.32 -11.11 4.34
N LEU A 172 -6.79 -10.04 3.73
CA LEU A 172 -5.44 -10.04 3.16
C LEU A 172 -4.38 -10.25 4.25
N TRP A 173 -4.58 -9.69 5.44
CA TRP A 173 -3.71 -9.87 6.59
C TRP A 173 -3.61 -11.34 6.98
N GLY A 174 -4.73 -12.07 7.00
CA GLY A 174 -4.76 -13.51 7.27
C GLY A 174 -4.04 -14.35 6.21
N LEU A 175 -4.01 -13.89 4.96
CA LEU A 175 -3.33 -14.57 3.84
C LEU A 175 -1.84 -14.21 3.73
N ALA A 176 -1.46 -13.02 4.17
CA ALA A 176 -0.11 -12.52 4.08
C ALA A 176 0.84 -13.28 5.02
N VAL A 177 2.07 -13.48 4.57
CA VAL A 177 3.12 -14.16 5.35
C VAL A 177 3.93 -13.13 6.13
N PRO A 178 4.45 -13.47 7.33
CA PRO A 178 5.37 -12.59 8.04
C PRO A 178 6.52 -12.12 7.15
N MET A 179 6.89 -10.84 7.25
CA MET A 179 8.06 -10.32 6.54
C MET A 179 9.31 -11.07 7.02
N PRO A 180 10.08 -11.73 6.13
CA PRO A 180 11.25 -12.48 6.54
C PRO A 180 12.27 -11.58 7.23
N GLU A 181 12.95 -12.12 8.25
CA GLU A 181 14.06 -11.41 8.89
C GLU A 181 15.26 -11.39 7.96
N LEU A 182 15.60 -10.21 7.45
CA LEU A 182 16.76 -10.00 6.59
C LEU A 182 18.07 -10.16 7.38
N GLU A 183 18.03 -9.90 8.69
CA GLU A 183 19.12 -10.16 9.62
C GLU A 183 18.63 -11.06 10.75
N ALA A 184 18.88 -12.36 10.65
CA ALA A 184 18.91 -13.23 11.83
C ALA A 184 19.84 -14.41 11.60
N ASN A 185 20.88 -14.44 12.43
CA ASN A 185 21.65 -15.61 12.82
C ASN A 185 20.73 -16.61 13.55
N GLY A 186 19.72 -17.13 12.84
CA GLY A 186 18.90 -18.22 13.34
C GLY A 186 19.70 -19.51 13.28
N ASP A 187 19.85 -20.18 14.42
CA ASP A 187 20.32 -21.56 14.54
C ASP A 187 19.41 -22.48 13.69
N VAL A 188 19.73 -22.59 12.40
CA VAL A 188 19.28 -23.65 11.53
C VAL A 188 20.54 -24.28 10.97
N ALA A 189 21.11 -25.19 11.75
CA ALA A 189 22.02 -26.17 11.18
C ALA A 189 21.34 -26.74 9.93
N GLU A 190 21.95 -26.50 8.76
CA GLU A 190 21.74 -27.16 7.45
C GLU A 190 21.22 -26.33 6.26
N LEU A 191 20.77 -25.08 6.39
CA LEU A 191 20.56 -24.23 5.19
C LEU A 191 21.76 -23.34 4.89
N ARG A 192 22.31 -23.48 3.68
CA ARG A 192 23.34 -22.56 3.19
C ARG A 192 22.70 -21.18 3.01
N ALA A 193 23.39 -20.11 3.41
CA ALA A 193 22.91 -18.73 3.26
C ALA A 193 22.30 -18.41 1.88
N PRO A 194 22.89 -18.83 0.73
CA PRO A 194 22.29 -18.59 -0.59
C PRO A 194 20.95 -19.29 -0.82
N ASP A 195 20.68 -20.40 -0.14
CA ASP A 195 19.43 -21.14 -0.28
C ASP A 195 18.33 -20.48 0.57
N ARG A 196 18.67 -19.86 1.70
CA ARG A 196 17.76 -19.02 2.50
C ARG A 196 17.29 -17.81 1.69
N ASP A 197 18.21 -17.11 1.02
CA ASP A 197 17.86 -15.93 0.20
C ASP A 197 16.93 -16.31 -0.96
N ILE A 198 17.17 -17.47 -1.59
CA ILE A 198 16.28 -18.00 -2.62
C ILE A 198 14.87 -18.25 -2.04
N LEU A 199 14.77 -18.83 -0.85
CA LEU A 199 13.47 -19.09 -0.21
C LEU A 199 12.72 -17.82 0.17
N ILE A 200 13.42 -16.80 0.67
CA ILE A 200 12.85 -15.46 0.94
C ILE A 200 12.25 -14.89 -0.34
N LEU A 201 13.02 -14.92 -1.43
CA LEU A 201 12.59 -14.41 -2.73
C LEU A 201 11.43 -15.23 -3.30
N LEU A 202 11.45 -16.57 -3.19
CA LEU A 202 10.36 -17.44 -3.62
C LEU A 202 9.07 -17.23 -2.82
N ALA A 203 9.18 -17.00 -1.50
CA ALA A 203 8.03 -16.71 -0.63
C ALA A 203 7.31 -15.43 -1.00
N GLY A 204 8.07 -14.43 -1.43
CA GLY A 204 7.48 -13.24 -1.97
C GLY A 204 7.04 -13.35 -3.44
N GLY A 205 7.38 -14.44 -4.15
CA GLY A 205 6.90 -14.70 -5.51
C GLY A 205 7.88 -14.30 -6.62
N ALA A 206 9.16 -14.13 -6.31
CA ALA A 206 10.20 -13.84 -7.29
C ALA A 206 10.24 -14.87 -8.42
N THR A 207 10.51 -14.39 -9.63
CA THR A 207 10.84 -15.27 -10.76
C THR A 207 12.31 -15.70 -10.70
N ASP A 208 12.63 -16.80 -11.39
CA ASP A 208 14.01 -17.29 -11.46
C ASP A 208 14.96 -16.22 -12.06
N ASP A 209 14.49 -15.39 -13.01
CA ASP A 209 15.31 -14.31 -13.58
C ASP A 209 15.65 -13.24 -12.52
N MET A 210 14.67 -12.85 -11.69
CA MET A 210 14.88 -11.91 -10.60
C MET A 210 15.86 -12.43 -9.55
N ILE A 211 15.68 -13.69 -9.14
CA ILE A 211 16.58 -14.35 -8.18
C ILE A 211 18.01 -14.39 -8.75
N SER A 212 18.16 -14.69 -10.03
CA SER A 212 19.45 -14.73 -10.73
C SER A 212 20.18 -13.38 -10.65
N ARG A 213 19.46 -12.29 -10.97
CA ARG A 213 20.00 -10.92 -10.95
C ARG A 213 20.36 -10.49 -9.53
N ARG A 214 19.46 -10.71 -8.56
CA ARG A 214 19.63 -10.28 -7.18
C ARG A 214 20.83 -10.96 -6.50
N LEU A 215 20.96 -12.28 -6.69
CA LEU A 215 22.01 -13.08 -6.09
C LEU A 215 23.28 -13.17 -6.94
N ARG A 216 23.30 -12.51 -8.11
CA ARG A 216 24.42 -12.52 -9.07
C ARG A 216 24.87 -13.94 -9.45
N ILE A 217 23.91 -14.85 -9.64
CA ILE A 217 24.14 -16.24 -10.05
C ILE A 217 23.50 -16.53 -11.40
N SER A 218 23.98 -17.55 -12.11
CA SER A 218 23.45 -17.89 -13.43
C SER A 218 22.02 -18.45 -13.36
N PRO A 219 21.17 -18.24 -14.38
CA PRO A 219 19.81 -18.76 -14.43
C PRO A 219 19.73 -20.28 -14.21
N ARG A 220 20.71 -21.02 -14.77
CA ARG A 220 20.83 -22.47 -14.57
C ARG A 220 21.08 -22.83 -13.11
N THR A 221 21.89 -22.04 -12.39
CA THR A 221 22.16 -22.25 -10.96
C THR A 221 20.92 -21.95 -10.14
N THR A 222 20.20 -20.86 -10.47
CA THR A 222 18.93 -20.51 -9.84
C THR A 222 17.92 -21.63 -9.98
N GLN A 223 17.62 -22.07 -11.19
CA GLN A 223 16.66 -23.15 -11.45
C GLN A 223 17.01 -24.44 -10.71
N ARG A 224 18.29 -24.82 -10.70
CA ARG A 224 18.77 -26.01 -9.99
C ARG A 224 18.53 -25.89 -8.48
N ARG A 225 18.85 -24.73 -7.88
CA ARG A 225 18.68 -24.50 -6.44
C ARG A 225 17.21 -24.39 -6.04
N VAL A 226 16.41 -23.65 -6.80
CA VAL A 226 14.95 -23.54 -6.59
C VAL A 226 14.30 -24.93 -6.63
N ARG A 227 14.64 -25.77 -7.63
CA ARG A 227 14.12 -27.14 -7.70
C ARG A 227 14.51 -27.96 -6.48
N ALA A 228 15.79 -27.96 -6.10
CA ALA A 228 16.26 -28.69 -4.92
C ALA A 228 15.54 -28.24 -3.63
N LEU A 229 15.32 -26.93 -3.48
CA LEU A 229 14.60 -26.37 -2.33
C LEU A 229 13.12 -26.77 -2.34
N MET A 230 12.45 -26.72 -3.49
CA MET A 230 11.07 -27.18 -3.64
C MET A 230 10.92 -28.67 -3.31
N ASP A 231 11.86 -29.50 -3.76
CA ASP A 231 11.87 -30.95 -3.48
C ASP A 231 11.99 -31.20 -1.97
N VAL A 232 12.92 -30.53 -1.29
CA VAL A 232 13.14 -30.67 0.17
C VAL A 232 11.93 -30.14 0.98
N LEU A 233 11.26 -29.11 0.47
CA LEU A 233 10.07 -28.53 1.10
C LEU A 233 8.78 -29.30 0.78
N GLY A 234 8.82 -30.26 -0.15
CA GLY A 234 7.62 -30.97 -0.63
C GLY A 234 6.63 -30.02 -1.31
N ALA A 235 7.14 -28.97 -1.97
CA ALA A 235 6.34 -27.92 -2.58
C ALA A 235 6.14 -28.15 -4.08
N GLN A 236 4.89 -28.07 -4.55
CA GLN A 236 4.55 -28.18 -5.96
C GLN A 236 4.55 -26.82 -6.67
N THR A 237 4.44 -25.73 -5.93
CA THR A 237 4.53 -24.36 -6.46
C THR A 237 5.59 -23.57 -5.71
N ARG A 238 6.18 -22.56 -6.38
CA ARG A 238 7.17 -21.66 -5.79
C ARG A 238 6.62 -20.94 -4.55
N PHE A 239 5.37 -20.50 -4.62
CA PHE A 239 4.66 -19.91 -3.50
C PHE A 239 4.50 -20.90 -2.34
N GLN A 240 4.11 -22.15 -2.62
CA GLN A 240 4.05 -23.20 -1.59
C GLN A 240 5.42 -23.43 -0.95
N ALA A 241 6.51 -23.36 -1.71
CA ALA A 241 7.87 -23.51 -1.18
C ALA A 241 8.17 -22.41 -0.16
N GLY A 242 7.87 -21.16 -0.50
CA GLY A 242 8.03 -20.06 0.44
C GLY A 242 7.16 -20.15 1.69
N VAL A 243 5.89 -20.52 1.55
CA VAL A 243 4.99 -20.74 2.70
C VAL A 243 5.49 -21.88 3.59
N GLN A 244 5.97 -22.97 3.01
CA GLN A 244 6.52 -24.11 3.76
C GLN A 244 7.84 -23.74 4.45
N ALA A 245 8.70 -22.96 3.80
CA ALA A 245 9.93 -22.46 4.39
C ALA A 245 9.65 -21.60 5.63
N ALA A 246 8.67 -20.69 5.55
CA ALA A 246 8.26 -19.87 6.69
C ALA A 246 7.67 -20.73 7.84
N ARG A 247 6.82 -21.71 7.52
CA ARG A 247 6.27 -22.65 8.53
C ARG A 247 7.34 -23.46 9.25
N ARG A 248 8.40 -23.84 8.54
CA ARG A 248 9.56 -24.55 9.09
C ARG A 248 10.57 -23.62 9.77
N ARG A 249 10.31 -22.31 9.82
CA ARG A 249 11.22 -21.28 10.35
C ARG A 249 12.59 -21.28 9.65
N TRP A 250 12.60 -21.55 8.36
CA TRP A 250 13.81 -21.43 7.54
C TRP A 250 14.03 -19.97 7.09
N ILE A 251 12.95 -19.20 7.06
CA ILE A 251 12.85 -17.78 6.72
C ILE A 251 11.86 -17.09 7.64
#